data_AF-A0A6J1VZJ7-F1
#
_entry.id   AF-A0A6J1VZJ7-F1
#
_cell.length_a   1.000
_cell.length_b   1.000
_cell.length_c   1.000
_cell.angle_alpha   90.00
_cell.angle_beta   90.00
_cell.angle_gamma   90.00
#
_symmetry.space_group_name_H-M   'P 1'
#
loop_
_entity.id
_entity.type
_entity.pdbx_description
1 polymer ?
#
loop_
_entity_poly.entity_id
_entity_poly.type
_entity_poly.pdbx_seq_one_letter_code
_entity_poly.pdbx_strand_id
1 'polypeptide(L)'
;MTCCFAFVSAGNTVSNLIFILPPIYGAIQSYKDGLEKRYIMAYLCVTAVGLGSWCFHMTLKYEMQLLDELPMIYSCCVFVYCLYECFKHKKTINYPLLFLLLAYSIGVSI
;
A
#
# COMPACT_ATOMS: atom_id res chain seq x y z
N MET A 1 5.94 -32.25 12.44
CA MET A 1 5.12 -31.21 11.75
C MET A 1 5.55 -29.76 12.06
N THR A 2 6.54 -29.50 12.92
CA THR A 2 7.01 -28.15 13.27
C THR A 2 8.06 -27.56 12.30
N CYS A 3 8.90 -28.37 11.64
CA CYS A 3 9.89 -27.85 10.67
C CYS A 3 9.29 -27.28 9.36
N CYS A 4 8.18 -27.82 8.85
CA CYS A 4 7.54 -27.28 7.64
C CYS A 4 6.99 -25.87 7.86
N PHE A 5 6.51 -25.55 9.07
CA PHE A 5 5.98 -24.22 9.38
C PHE A 5 7.08 -23.15 9.39
N ALA A 6 8.30 -23.50 9.81
CA ALA A 6 9.44 -22.60 9.77
C ALA A 6 9.93 -22.31 8.33
N PHE A 7 9.93 -23.33 7.46
CA PHE A 7 10.26 -23.15 6.03
C PHE A 7 9.19 -22.35 5.27
N VAL A 8 7.90 -22.58 5.57
CA VAL A 8 6.78 -21.80 5.02
C VAL A 8 6.77 -20.36 5.56
N SER A 9 7.10 -20.17 6.85
CA SER A 9 7.28 -18.85 7.46
C SER A 9 8.44 -18.10 6.79
N ALA A 10 9.60 -18.73 6.54
CA ALA A 10 10.70 -18.10 5.83
C ALA A 10 10.34 -17.77 4.36
N GLY A 11 9.69 -18.69 3.64
CA GLY A 11 9.25 -18.46 2.26
C GLY A 11 8.20 -17.36 2.12
N ASN A 12 7.20 -17.31 3.00
CA ASN A 12 6.16 -16.27 3.01
C ASN A 12 6.65 -14.94 3.60
N THR A 13 7.61 -14.96 4.52
CA THR A 13 8.24 -13.73 5.07
C THR A 13 9.15 -13.08 4.04
N VAL A 14 9.95 -13.86 3.31
CA VAL A 14 10.80 -13.36 2.21
C VAL A 14 9.95 -12.88 1.03
N SER A 15 8.82 -13.55 0.74
CA SER A 15 7.90 -13.11 -0.32
C SER A 15 7.15 -11.83 0.04
N ASN A 16 6.75 -11.63 1.30
CA ASN A 16 6.13 -10.37 1.74
C ASN A 16 7.14 -9.20 1.83
N LEU A 17 8.42 -9.48 2.09
CA LEU A 17 9.50 -8.49 2.04
C LEU A 17 9.66 -7.85 0.65
N ILE A 18 9.30 -8.55 -0.44
CA ILE A 18 9.29 -8.00 -1.80
C ILE A 18 8.22 -6.91 -1.96
N PHE A 19 7.15 -6.92 -1.17
CA PHE A 19 6.14 -5.87 -1.18
C PHE A 19 6.46 -4.72 -0.21
N ILE A 20 7.56 -4.82 0.56
CA ILE A 20 7.99 -3.82 1.55
C ILE A 20 9.27 -3.11 1.10
N LEU A 21 10.31 -3.85 0.70
CA LEU A 21 11.64 -3.28 0.42
C LEU A 21 11.69 -2.41 -0.86
N PRO A 22 11.19 -2.85 -2.03
CA PRO A 22 11.17 -2.03 -3.24
C PRO A 22 10.37 -0.73 -3.10
N PRO A 23 9.15 -0.69 -2.51
CA PRO A 23 8.44 0.56 -2.34
C PRO A 23 9.09 1.49 -1.30
N ILE A 24 9.71 0.98 -0.23
CA ILE A 24 10.51 1.82 0.67
C ILE A 24 11.69 2.44 -0.08
N TYR A 25 12.42 1.64 -0.86
CA TYR A 25 13.52 2.15 -1.67
C TYR A 25 13.03 3.17 -2.70
N GLY A 26 11.90 2.91 -3.35
CA GLY A 26 11.23 3.83 -4.28
C GLY A 26 10.79 5.14 -3.61
N ALA A 27 10.30 5.09 -2.36
CA ALA A 27 9.95 6.28 -1.59
C ALA A 27 11.18 7.15 -1.27
N ILE A 28 12.27 6.51 -0.82
CA ILE A 28 13.53 7.19 -0.49
C ILE A 28 14.15 7.80 -1.74
N GLN A 29 14.17 7.06 -2.85
CA GLN A 29 14.68 7.54 -4.14
C GLN A 29 13.82 8.70 -4.65
N SER A 30 12.49 8.59 -4.59
CA SER A 30 11.57 9.66 -4.99
C SER A 30 11.76 10.93 -4.17
N TYR A 31 12.07 10.79 -2.88
CA TYR A 31 12.41 11.92 -2.02
C TYR A 31 13.74 12.58 -2.42
N LYS A 32 14.78 11.79 -2.71
CA LYS A 32 16.09 12.29 -3.15
C LYS A 32 16.03 12.99 -4.50
N ASP A 33 15.23 12.46 -5.43
CA ASP A 33 15.04 13.00 -6.77
C ASP A 33 14.09 14.22 -6.79
N GLY A 34 13.54 14.62 -5.62
CA GLY A 34 12.68 15.80 -5.49
C GLY A 34 11.32 15.66 -6.14
N LEU A 35 10.83 14.41 -6.33
CA LEU A 35 9.50 14.16 -6.87
C LEU A 35 8.41 14.69 -5.94
N GLU A 36 7.21 14.88 -6.51
CA GLU A 36 6.07 15.34 -5.74
C GLU A 36 5.76 14.38 -4.58
N LYS A 37 5.39 14.94 -3.42
CA LYS A 37 5.05 14.18 -2.21
C LYS A 37 3.96 13.11 -2.43
N ARG A 38 3.19 13.25 -3.51
CA ARG A 38 2.14 12.31 -3.96
C ARG A 38 2.73 10.93 -4.29
N TYR A 39 3.86 10.88 -5.01
CA TYR A 39 4.51 9.62 -5.35
C TYR A 39 5.10 8.93 -4.12
N ILE A 40 5.66 9.72 -3.19
CA ILE A 40 6.15 9.21 -1.90
C ILE A 40 4.99 8.59 -1.11
N MET A 41 3.83 9.27 -1.07
CA MET A 41 2.63 8.74 -0.41
C MET A 41 2.16 7.43 -1.04
N ALA A 42 2.18 7.32 -2.38
CA ALA A 42 1.82 6.09 -3.07
C ALA A 42 2.75 4.92 -2.68
N TYR A 43 4.06 5.15 -2.65
CA TYR A 43 5.02 4.14 -2.20
C TYR A 43 4.84 3.75 -0.71
N LEU A 44 4.51 4.70 0.16
CA LEU A 44 4.21 4.42 1.56
C LEU A 44 2.91 3.59 1.71
N CYS A 45 1.88 3.85 0.90
CA CYS A 45 0.66 3.04 0.89
C CYS A 45 0.94 1.59 0.49
N VAL A 46 1.75 1.35 -0.55
CA VAL A 46 2.15 -0.03 -0.93
C VAL A 46 2.92 -0.72 0.20
N THR A 47 3.81 0.02 0.86
CA THR A 47 4.57 -0.49 2.00
C THR A 47 3.64 -0.92 3.15
N ALA A 48 2.60 -0.12 3.42
CA ALA A 48 1.59 -0.44 4.44
C ALA A 48 0.78 -1.70 4.10
N VAL A 49 0.44 -1.93 2.82
CA VAL A 49 -0.19 -3.19 2.36
C VAL A 49 0.73 -4.38 2.62
N GLY A 50 2.01 -4.28 2.24
CA GLY A 50 2.99 -5.34 2.48
C GLY A 50 3.18 -5.65 3.98
N LEU A 51 3.13 -4.63 4.84
CA LEU A 51 3.16 -4.80 6.30
C LEU A 51 1.90 -5.48 6.84
N GLY A 52 0.71 -5.13 6.33
CA GLY A 52 -0.56 -5.78 6.66
C GLY A 52 -0.53 -7.26 6.33
N SER A 53 -0.13 -7.59 5.10
CA SER A 53 0.01 -8.98 4.64
C SER A 53 1.05 -9.77 5.43
N TRP A 54 2.20 -9.16 5.75
CA TRP A 54 3.23 -9.81 6.56
C TRP A 54 2.73 -10.15 7.97
N CYS A 55 2.04 -9.21 8.62
CA CYS A 55 1.45 -9.43 9.93
C CYS A 55 0.30 -10.46 9.89
N PHE A 56 -0.51 -10.50 8.82
CA PHE A 56 -1.54 -11.51 8.63
C PHE A 56 -0.94 -12.92 8.50
N HIS A 57 0.07 -13.09 7.65
CA HIS A 57 0.70 -14.40 7.44
C HIS A 57 1.45 -14.94 8.66
N MET A 58 1.94 -14.07 9.56
CA MET A 58 2.49 -14.51 10.84
C MET A 58 1.43 -14.95 11.85
N THR A 59 0.23 -14.35 11.81
CA THR A 59 -0.73 -14.45 12.92
C THR A 59 -1.98 -15.29 12.58
N LEU A 60 -2.36 -15.39 11.29
CA LEU A 60 -3.55 -16.11 10.79
C LEU A 60 -4.85 -15.76 11.55
N LYS A 61 -4.98 -14.51 11.99
CA LYS A 61 -6.20 -14.00 12.65
C LYS A 61 -7.07 -13.26 11.67
N TYR A 62 -8.39 -13.42 11.80
CA TYR A 62 -9.39 -12.72 10.97
C TYR A 62 -9.25 -11.19 11.03
N GLU A 63 -8.96 -10.64 12.21
CA GLU A 63 -8.70 -9.20 12.40
C GLU A 63 -7.53 -8.69 11.53
N MET A 64 -6.53 -9.55 11.32
CA MET A 64 -5.34 -9.21 10.53
C MET A 64 -5.58 -9.40 9.02
N GLN A 65 -6.57 -10.22 8.62
CA GLN A 65 -7.01 -10.32 7.21
C GLN A 65 -7.68 -9.02 6.78
N LEU A 66 -8.50 -8.46 7.66
CA LEU A 66 -9.14 -7.17 7.45
C LEU A 66 -8.08 -6.06 7.27
N LEU A 67 -6.98 -6.16 8.02
CA LEU A 67 -5.79 -5.31 7.91
C LEU A 67 -4.93 -5.55 6.65
N ASP A 68 -5.19 -6.57 5.85
CA ASP A 68 -4.55 -6.79 4.55
C ASP A 68 -5.45 -6.29 3.40
N GLU A 69 -6.76 -6.58 3.48
CA GLU A 69 -7.73 -6.19 2.44
C GLU A 69 -8.06 -4.69 2.43
N LEU A 70 -8.21 -4.04 3.60
CA LEU A 70 -8.52 -2.60 3.64
C LEU A 70 -7.39 -1.72 3.10
N PRO A 71 -6.12 -1.89 3.51
CA PRO A 71 -5.01 -1.12 2.95
C PRO A 71 -4.88 -1.28 1.44
N MET A 72 -5.25 -2.44 0.89
CA MET A 72 -5.22 -2.66 -0.56
C MET A 72 -6.19 -1.72 -1.27
N ILE A 73 -7.42 -1.59 -0.78
CA ILE A 73 -8.44 -0.69 -1.34
C ILE A 73 -8.00 0.78 -1.21
N TYR A 74 -7.48 1.18 -0.05
CA TYR A 74 -6.97 2.54 0.16
C TYR A 74 -5.80 2.86 -0.79
N SER A 75 -4.87 1.90 -0.97
CA SER A 75 -3.72 2.07 -1.86
C SER A 75 -4.15 2.23 -3.32
N CYS A 76 -5.11 1.44 -3.81
CA CYS A 76 -5.67 1.57 -5.15
C CYS A 76 -6.29 2.96 -5.37
N CYS A 77 -7.02 3.49 -4.40
CA CYS A 77 -7.59 4.83 -4.49
C CYS A 77 -6.50 5.92 -4.63
N VAL A 78 -5.42 5.80 -3.84
CA VAL A 78 -4.27 6.71 -3.92
C VAL A 78 -3.54 6.59 -5.26
N PHE A 79 -3.42 5.39 -5.83
CA PHE A 79 -2.84 5.19 -7.16
C PHE A 79 -3.70 5.81 -8.26
N VAL A 80 -5.01 5.62 -8.23
CA VAL A 80 -5.93 6.23 -9.20
C VAL A 80 -5.85 7.76 -9.12
N TYR A 81 -5.78 8.32 -7.91
CA TYR A 81 -5.54 9.76 -7.72
C TYR A 81 -4.22 10.21 -8.34
N CYS A 82 -3.13 9.49 -8.07
CA CYS A 82 -1.81 9.81 -8.62
C CYS A 82 -1.78 9.73 -10.14
N LEU A 83 -2.36 8.68 -10.75
CA LEU A 83 -2.44 8.53 -12.21
C LEU A 83 -3.23 9.67 -12.84
N TYR A 84 -4.39 10.03 -12.28
CA TYR A 84 -5.21 11.10 -12.82
C TYR A 84 -4.53 12.47 -12.73
N GLU A 85 -3.77 12.71 -11.65
CA GLU A 85 -2.96 13.92 -11.51
C GLU A 85 -1.69 13.90 -12.39
N CYS A 86 -1.08 12.74 -12.67
CA CYS A 86 0.07 12.64 -13.60
C CYS A 86 -0.26 13.18 -14.99
N PHE A 87 -1.48 12.92 -15.48
CA PHE A 87 -1.93 13.41 -16.79
C PHE A 87 -2.25 14.91 -16.80
N LYS A 88 -2.28 15.55 -15.63
CA LYS A 88 -2.63 16.96 -15.49
C LYS A 88 -1.37 17.82 -15.49
N HIS A 89 -1.19 18.64 -16.53
CA HIS A 89 -0.03 19.52 -16.67
C HIS A 89 0.05 20.66 -15.62
N LYS A 90 -1.04 20.90 -14.85
CA LYS A 90 -1.13 21.96 -13.84
C LYS A 90 -1.16 21.36 -12.44
N LYS A 91 -0.28 21.86 -11.55
CA LYS A 91 -0.24 21.54 -10.11
C LYS A 91 -1.46 22.11 -9.37
N THR A 92 -2.65 21.55 -9.61
CA THR A 92 -3.86 21.90 -8.85
C THR A 92 -4.42 20.65 -8.20
N ILE A 93 -4.51 20.67 -6.86
CA ILE A 93 -5.06 19.56 -6.09
C ILE A 93 -6.56 19.44 -6.39
N ASN A 94 -6.96 18.37 -7.06
CA ASN A 94 -8.37 18.05 -7.28
C ASN A 94 -9.04 17.52 -5.98
N TYR A 95 -9.46 18.42 -5.10
CA TYR A 95 -10.28 18.11 -3.94
C TYR A 95 -11.55 17.28 -4.22
N PRO A 96 -12.32 17.48 -5.32
CA PRO A 96 -13.50 16.66 -5.58
C PRO A 96 -13.15 15.19 -5.86
N LEU A 97 -12.02 14.93 -6.55
CA LEU A 97 -11.55 13.57 -6.82
C LEU A 97 -11.09 12.90 -5.52
N LEU A 98 -10.38 13.62 -4.66
CA LEU A 98 -9.95 13.14 -3.35
C LEU A 98 -11.15 12.78 -2.46
N PHE A 99 -12.18 13.63 -2.42
CA PHE A 99 -13.39 13.39 -1.65
C PHE A 99 -14.19 12.20 -2.19
N LEU A 100 -14.31 12.06 -3.51
CA LEU A 100 -14.95 10.92 -4.16
C LEU A 100 -14.25 9.59 -3.80
N LEU A 101 -12.92 9.56 -3.87
CA LEU A 101 -12.11 8.38 -3.56
C LEU A 101 -12.20 8.01 -2.07
N LEU A 102 -12.21 9.00 -1.17
CA LEU A 102 -12.44 8.77 0.26
C LEU A 102 -13.85 8.23 0.52
N ALA A 103 -14.88 8.81 -0.10
CA ALA A 103 -16.27 8.36 0.06
C ALA A 103 -16.47 6.95 -0.48
N TYR A 104 -15.89 6.62 -1.65
CA TYR A 104 -15.89 5.26 -2.20
C TYR A 104 -15.21 4.27 -1.25
N SER A 105 -14.02 4.63 -0.75
CA SER A 105 -13.27 3.74 0.13
C SER A 105 -13.98 3.48 1.45
N ILE A 106 -14.64 4.49 2.02
CA ILE A 106 -15.47 4.35 3.23
C ILE A 106 -16.70 3.48 2.93
N GLY A 107 -17.36 3.69 1.79
CA GLY A 107 -18.53 2.90 1.38
C GLY A 107 -18.24 1.42 1.12
N VAL A 108 -17.03 1.06 0.68
CA VAL A 108 -16.61 -0.35 0.52
C VAL A 108 -16.17 -0.96 1.86
N SER A 109 -15.73 -0.14 2.82
CA SER A 109 -15.25 -0.60 4.13
C SER A 109 -16.35 -0.79 5.19
N ILE A 110 -17.57 -0.30 4.92
CA ILE A 110 -18.77 -0.43 5.79
C ILE A 110 -19.60 -1.61 5.29
#